data_AF-A0A4Y2FPN0-F1
#
_entry.id   AF-A0A4Y2FPN0-F1
#
_cell.length_a   1.000
_cell.length_b   1.000
_cell.length_c   1.000
_cell.angle_alpha   90.00
_cell.angle_beta   90.00
_cell.angle_gamma   90.00
#
_symmetry.space_group_name_H-M   'P 1'
#
loop_
_entity.id
_entity.type
_entity.pdbx_description
1 polymer ?
#
loop_
_entity_poly.entity_id
_entity_poly.type
_entity_poly.pdbx_seq_one_letter_code
_entity_poly.pdbx_strand_id
1 'polypeptide(L)'
;MLTMLLGQQAVYTKYPCFLCLWDSRARDIHWTKTDWSLQGALTSGENVINTALIPPEKVLLLLLHIKLGLMKQFIKSLFKDGECFRYQCSKFPKLSEAKMKEGVFTGPDTRKLLSDSLFSETKDGDHEKEAWYSFKDVVHRFLENTKDAFYKIIVHRMLTAYEFQRCMMSLKVHFLYSHIDCFPGNLGAYNKEHGERFHQDVRDIVSRYQGRWDVNMLADYCWMLRRETEDGNRKCVRRSVNQKRKKFHRQKGVNV
;
A
#
# COMPACT_ATOMS: atom_id res chain seq x y z
N MET A 1 -8.02 8.58 -5.03
CA MET A 1 -8.15 9.58 -3.94
C MET A 1 -7.18 10.73 -4.12
N LEU A 2 -5.86 10.51 -4.20
CA LEU A 2 -4.87 11.57 -4.42
C LEU A 2 -5.16 12.40 -5.68
N THR A 3 -5.40 11.75 -6.81
CA THR A 3 -5.77 12.43 -8.07
C THR A 3 -7.03 13.28 -7.93
N MET A 4 -8.05 12.81 -7.21
CA MET A 4 -9.27 13.57 -6.93
C MET A 4 -9.00 14.82 -6.07
N LEU A 5 -8.17 14.70 -5.03
CA LEU A 5 -7.82 15.81 -4.14
C LEU A 5 -7.01 16.89 -4.86
N LEU A 6 -6.21 16.49 -5.85
CA LEU A 6 -5.36 17.38 -6.64
C LEU A 6 -6.00 17.79 -7.97
N GLY A 7 -7.25 17.39 -8.22
CA GLY A 7 -7.96 17.70 -9.46
C GLY A 7 -7.35 17.06 -10.71
N GLN A 8 -6.49 16.05 -10.56
CA GLN A 8 -5.85 15.34 -11.65
C GLN A 8 -6.76 14.23 -12.23
N GLN A 9 -6.58 13.94 -13.53
CA GLN A 9 -7.20 12.78 -14.17
C GLN A 9 -6.77 11.48 -13.47
N ALA A 10 -7.73 10.57 -13.26
CA ALA A 10 -7.48 9.32 -12.55
C ALA A 10 -6.84 8.22 -13.41
N VAL A 11 -6.80 8.38 -14.74
CA VAL A 11 -6.46 7.29 -15.68
C VAL A 11 -5.25 7.63 -16.55
N TYR A 12 -4.24 6.76 -16.51
CA TYR A 12 -3.12 6.61 -17.46
C TYR A 12 -2.61 7.92 -18.11
N THR A 13 -2.34 8.90 -17.25
CA THR A 13 -1.90 10.23 -17.63
C THR A 13 -0.44 10.22 -18.07
N LYS A 14 -0.11 11.11 -19.01
CA LYS A 14 1.28 11.28 -19.46
C LYS A 14 2.15 11.77 -18.30
N TYR A 15 1.66 12.74 -17.51
CA TYR A 15 2.35 13.27 -16.32
C TYR A 15 1.54 13.00 -15.04
N PRO A 16 1.73 11.82 -14.41
CA PRO A 16 1.01 11.45 -13.19
C PRO A 16 1.64 11.99 -11.91
N CYS A 17 2.86 12.54 -11.96
CA CYS A 17 3.45 13.21 -10.82
C CYS A 17 2.80 14.59 -10.65
N PHE A 18 2.57 14.99 -9.40
CA PHE A 18 1.98 16.29 -9.06
C PHE A 18 3.02 17.35 -8.67
N LEU A 19 4.31 16.99 -8.71
CA LEU A 19 5.44 17.88 -8.38
C LEU A 19 6.28 18.23 -9.61
N CYS A 20 6.29 17.37 -10.64
CA CYS A 20 7.06 17.57 -11.86
C CYS A 20 6.38 16.93 -13.07
N LEU A 21 6.82 17.32 -14.26
CA LEU A 21 6.35 16.80 -15.55
C LEU A 21 7.03 15.46 -15.91
N TRP A 22 7.05 14.52 -14.97
CA TRP A 22 7.57 13.16 -15.20
C TRP A 22 6.72 12.42 -16.22
N ASP A 23 7.29 12.14 -17.40
CA ASP A 23 6.58 11.42 -18.47
C ASP A 23 6.55 9.92 -18.20
N SER A 24 5.40 9.40 -17.78
CA SER A 24 5.21 7.99 -17.49
C SER A 24 5.35 7.06 -18.70
N ARG A 25 5.34 7.62 -19.92
CA ARG A 25 5.44 6.87 -21.19
C ARG A 25 6.88 6.75 -21.69
N ALA A 26 7.79 7.62 -21.26
CA ALA A 26 9.20 7.67 -21.69
C ALA A 26 10.08 6.66 -20.93
N ARG A 27 9.76 5.36 -21.04
CA ARG A 27 10.35 4.28 -20.23
C ARG A 27 11.86 4.09 -20.40
N ASP A 28 12.37 4.45 -21.56
CA ASP A 28 13.78 4.38 -21.96
C ASP A 28 14.67 5.34 -21.17
N ILE A 29 14.13 6.47 -20.71
CA ILE A 29 14.90 7.51 -19.99
C ILE A 29 14.59 7.57 -18.49
N HIS A 30 13.73 6.69 -17.97
CA HIS A 30 13.27 6.76 -16.57
C HIS A 30 14.37 6.64 -15.53
N TRP A 31 15.44 5.90 -15.83
CA TRP A 31 16.56 5.68 -14.90
C TRP A 31 17.75 6.62 -15.15
N THR A 32 17.78 7.31 -16.30
CA THR A 32 18.87 8.23 -16.68
C THR A 32 18.50 9.70 -16.45
N LYS A 33 17.21 10.04 -16.50
CA LYS A 33 16.72 11.41 -16.34
C LYS A 33 16.18 11.68 -14.94
N THR A 34 16.83 12.59 -14.22
CA THR A 34 16.44 13.06 -12.88
C THR A 34 15.78 14.44 -12.89
N ASP A 35 16.13 15.29 -13.86
CA ASP A 35 15.80 16.71 -13.97
C ASP A 35 14.50 16.96 -14.73
N TRP A 36 13.39 16.44 -14.18
CA TRP A 36 12.07 16.71 -14.73
C TRP A 36 11.63 18.13 -14.36
N SER A 37 11.13 18.88 -15.35
CA SER A 37 10.63 20.25 -15.14
C SER A 37 9.59 20.26 -14.03
N LEU A 38 9.77 21.15 -13.05
CA LEU A 38 8.84 21.30 -11.95
C LEU A 38 7.46 21.69 -12.48
N GLN A 39 6.43 21.11 -11.88
CA GLN A 39 5.07 21.53 -12.15
C GLN A 39 4.84 22.85 -11.39
N GLY A 40 4.46 23.90 -12.12
CA GLY A 40 4.10 25.18 -11.51
C GLY A 40 2.76 25.10 -10.76
N ALA A 41 1.97 26.17 -10.81
CA ALA A 41 0.59 26.09 -10.34
C ALA A 41 -0.16 24.98 -11.10
N LEU A 42 -0.92 24.14 -10.40
CA LEU A 42 -1.84 23.17 -10.99
C LEU A 42 -3.00 23.92 -11.69
N THR A 43 -2.70 24.64 -12.76
CA THR A 43 -3.66 25.32 -13.62
C THR A 43 -4.25 24.32 -14.61
N SER A 44 -5.53 24.50 -14.96
CA SER A 44 -6.23 23.66 -15.94
C SER A 44 -5.39 23.44 -17.20
N GLY A 45 -5.03 22.20 -17.49
CA GLY A 45 -4.09 21.85 -18.56
C GLY A 45 -3.33 20.54 -18.30
N GLU A 46 -3.01 19.84 -19.40
CA GLU A 46 -2.32 18.53 -19.48
C GLU A 46 -2.99 17.37 -18.72
N ASN A 47 -2.92 17.35 -17.39
CA ASN A 47 -3.45 16.29 -16.54
C ASN A 47 -4.32 16.79 -15.37
N VAL A 48 -4.44 18.11 -15.20
CA VAL A 48 -5.31 18.76 -14.19
C VAL A 48 -6.61 19.17 -14.85
N ILE A 49 -7.72 18.58 -14.40
CA ILE A 49 -9.08 18.80 -14.93
C ILE A 49 -9.99 19.56 -13.98
N ASN A 50 -9.63 19.65 -12.70
CA ASN A 50 -10.37 20.36 -11.67
C ASN A 50 -9.41 21.17 -10.79
N THR A 51 -9.95 22.15 -10.07
CA THR A 51 -9.20 22.86 -9.03
C THR A 51 -8.79 21.91 -7.92
N ALA A 52 -7.53 21.98 -7.50
CA ALA A 52 -7.03 21.21 -6.37
C ALA A 52 -7.72 21.64 -5.06
N LEU A 53 -8.20 20.67 -4.29
CA LEU A 53 -8.83 20.88 -2.98
C LEU A 53 -7.79 21.07 -1.87
N ILE A 54 -6.57 20.58 -2.09
CA ILE A 54 -5.44 20.72 -1.16
C ILE A 54 -4.18 21.14 -1.93
N PRO A 55 -3.31 21.95 -1.31
CA PRO A 55 -1.99 22.23 -1.86
C PRO A 55 -1.15 20.94 -1.99
N PRO A 56 -0.38 20.76 -3.09
CA PRO A 56 0.52 19.61 -3.28
C PRO A 56 1.49 19.38 -2.12
N GLU A 57 1.97 20.44 -1.49
CA GLU A 57 2.94 20.41 -0.39
C GLU A 57 2.34 19.80 0.89
N LYS A 58 1.01 19.78 1.00
CA LYS A 58 0.27 19.17 2.12
C LYS A 58 -0.07 17.70 1.86
N VAL A 59 0.29 17.16 0.71
CA VAL A 59 0.04 15.76 0.36
C VAL A 59 1.06 14.86 1.04
N LEU A 60 0.57 13.95 1.87
CA LEU A 60 1.39 12.88 2.44
C LEU A 60 1.32 11.64 1.56
N LEU A 61 2.47 11.22 1.04
CA LEU A 61 2.62 9.95 0.34
C LEU A 61 2.64 8.80 1.35
N LEU A 62 1.54 8.07 1.39
CA LEU A 62 1.31 7.05 2.40
C LEU A 62 2.21 5.83 2.18
N LEU A 63 2.99 5.49 3.21
CA LEU A 63 4.03 4.46 3.21
C LEU A 63 3.55 3.09 2.75
N LEU A 64 2.35 2.68 3.19
CA LEU A 64 1.76 1.41 2.78
C LEU A 64 1.66 1.33 1.26
N HIS A 65 1.20 2.40 0.60
CA HIS A 65 1.10 2.39 -0.84
C HIS A 65 2.47 2.35 -1.50
N ILE A 66 3.48 3.03 -0.96
CA ILE A 66 4.85 2.96 -1.50
C ILE A 66 5.39 1.54 -1.39
N LYS A 67 5.35 0.95 -0.18
CA LYS A 67 5.76 -0.44 0.08
C LYS A 67 5.11 -1.42 -0.90
N LEU A 68 3.79 -1.35 -1.07
CA LEU A 68 3.06 -2.18 -2.03
C LEU A 68 3.45 -1.91 -3.49
N GLY A 69 3.80 -0.66 -3.82
CA GLY A 69 4.28 -0.30 -5.16
C GLY A 69 5.66 -0.86 -5.48
N LEU A 70 6.59 -0.75 -4.54
CA LEU A 70 7.94 -1.30 -4.64
C LEU A 70 7.88 -2.83 -4.76
N MET A 71 7.08 -3.47 -3.92
CA MET A 71 6.84 -4.91 -3.98
C MET A 71 6.26 -5.32 -5.34
N LYS A 72 5.25 -4.57 -5.83
CA LYS A 72 4.65 -4.82 -7.14
C LYS A 72 5.70 -4.77 -8.25
N GLN A 73 6.56 -3.76 -8.29
CA GLN A 73 7.58 -3.65 -9.33
C GLN A 73 8.61 -4.78 -9.26
N PHE A 74 9.06 -5.13 -8.05
CA PHE A 74 9.97 -6.25 -7.84
C PHE A 74 9.36 -7.58 -8.32
N ILE A 75 8.13 -7.90 -7.94
CA ILE A 75 7.49 -9.14 -8.41
C ILE A 75 7.27 -9.12 -9.92
N LYS A 76 6.97 -7.95 -10.50
CA LYS A 76 6.80 -7.82 -11.95
C LYS A 76 8.10 -8.10 -12.71
N SER A 77 9.27 -7.79 -12.16
CA SER A 77 10.58 -8.08 -12.79
C SER A 77 11.09 -9.51 -12.59
N LEU A 78 10.50 -10.31 -11.69
CA LEU A 78 10.90 -11.71 -11.50
C LEU A 78 10.56 -12.57 -12.72
N PHE A 79 11.40 -13.59 -12.96
CA PHE A 79 11.14 -14.60 -13.98
C PHE A 79 9.88 -15.41 -13.65
N LYS A 80 8.91 -15.44 -14.58
CA LYS A 80 7.56 -15.95 -14.31
C LYS A 80 7.46 -17.46 -14.22
N ASP A 81 8.46 -18.17 -14.73
CA ASP A 81 8.50 -19.64 -14.69
C ASP A 81 9.61 -20.16 -13.75
N GLY A 82 10.23 -19.25 -12.97
CA GLY A 82 11.31 -19.55 -12.05
C GLY A 82 10.84 -20.19 -10.74
N GLU A 83 11.80 -20.68 -9.94
CA GLU A 83 11.51 -21.27 -8.63
C GLU A 83 10.80 -20.28 -7.70
N CYS A 84 11.24 -19.03 -7.68
CA CYS A 84 10.63 -17.96 -6.90
C CYS A 84 9.13 -17.76 -7.19
N PHE A 85 8.72 -17.86 -8.46
CA PHE A 85 7.30 -17.74 -8.83
C PHE A 85 6.50 -18.97 -8.41
N ARG A 86 7.03 -20.18 -8.64
CA ARG A 86 6.38 -21.43 -8.18
C ARG A 86 6.21 -21.45 -6.67
N TYR A 87 7.20 -20.97 -5.91
CA TYR A 87 7.11 -20.82 -4.47
C TYR A 87 6.00 -19.86 -4.04
N GLN A 88 5.86 -18.71 -4.71
CA GLN A 88 4.77 -17.78 -4.41
C GLN A 88 3.40 -18.42 -4.65
N CYS A 89 3.25 -19.16 -5.74
CA CYS A 89 2.02 -19.88 -6.06
C CYS A 89 1.62 -20.88 -4.97
N SER A 90 2.58 -21.63 -4.43
CA SER A 90 2.31 -22.57 -3.33
C SER A 90 2.02 -21.86 -2.00
N LYS A 91 2.70 -20.73 -1.72
CA LYS A 91 2.55 -19.98 -0.47
C LYS A 91 1.21 -19.23 -0.37
N PHE A 92 0.65 -18.83 -1.52
CA PHE A 92 -0.60 -18.07 -1.62
C PHE A 92 -1.63 -18.77 -2.53
N PRO A 93 -2.16 -19.93 -2.14
CA PRO A 93 -3.08 -20.71 -2.98
C PRO A 93 -4.43 -20.00 -3.23
N LYS A 94 -4.73 -18.92 -2.49
CA LYS A 94 -5.92 -18.09 -2.66
C LYS A 94 -5.74 -16.95 -3.66
N LEU A 95 -4.50 -16.65 -4.06
CA LEU A 95 -4.22 -15.66 -5.09
C LEU A 95 -4.21 -16.35 -6.46
N SER A 96 -4.79 -15.70 -7.46
CA SER A 96 -4.70 -16.21 -8.83
C SER A 96 -3.30 -15.93 -9.39
N GLU A 97 -2.87 -16.78 -10.31
CA GLU A 97 -1.60 -16.61 -11.02
C GLU A 97 -1.51 -15.23 -11.69
N ALA A 98 -2.60 -14.74 -12.30
CA ALA A 98 -2.66 -13.40 -12.89
C ALA A 98 -2.37 -12.28 -11.88
N LYS A 99 -2.90 -12.39 -10.65
CA LYS A 99 -2.60 -11.42 -9.58
C LYS A 99 -1.13 -11.50 -9.16
N MET A 100 -0.56 -12.70 -9.10
CA MET A 100 0.86 -12.88 -8.77
C MET A 100 1.77 -12.31 -9.86
N LYS A 101 1.51 -12.60 -11.14
CA LYS A 101 2.27 -12.06 -12.28
C LYS A 101 2.28 -10.54 -12.29
N GLU A 102 1.14 -9.93 -11.94
CA GLU A 102 0.97 -8.49 -11.82
C GLU A 102 1.46 -7.89 -10.50
N GLY A 103 1.98 -8.69 -9.56
CA GLY A 103 2.47 -8.20 -8.27
C GLY A 103 1.37 -7.60 -7.38
N VAL A 104 0.14 -8.11 -7.49
CA VAL A 104 -1.02 -7.64 -6.71
C VAL A 104 -1.05 -8.35 -5.36
N PHE A 105 -0.39 -7.73 -4.39
CA PHE A 105 -0.34 -8.19 -3.00
C PHE A 105 -1.05 -7.21 -2.06
N THR A 106 -1.61 -7.74 -0.97
CA THR A 106 -2.09 -6.92 0.16
C THR A 106 -0.93 -6.63 1.13
N GLY A 107 -1.16 -5.73 2.09
CA GLY A 107 -0.21 -5.48 3.18
C GLY A 107 0.11 -6.75 3.99
N PRO A 108 -0.89 -7.56 4.40
CA PRO A 108 -0.67 -8.87 5.00
C PRO A 108 0.19 -9.82 4.16
N ASP A 109 -0.08 -9.92 2.85
CA ASP A 109 0.70 -10.82 1.98
C ASP A 109 2.16 -10.36 1.88
N THR A 110 2.36 -9.04 1.74
CA THR A 110 3.70 -8.44 1.69
C THR A 110 4.45 -8.66 3.00
N ARG A 111 3.82 -8.47 4.16
CA ARG A 111 4.43 -8.77 5.47
C ARG A 111 4.82 -10.25 5.58
N LYS A 112 3.95 -11.15 5.13
CA LYS A 112 4.23 -12.59 5.14
C LYS A 112 5.47 -12.93 4.32
N LEU A 113 5.65 -12.32 3.15
CA LEU A 113 6.83 -12.51 2.30
C LEU A 113 8.10 -11.89 2.89
N LEU A 114 8.00 -10.71 3.50
CA LEU A 114 9.14 -10.03 4.14
C LEU A 114 9.72 -10.87 5.29
N SER A 115 8.87 -11.55 6.05
CA SER A 115 9.28 -12.40 7.17
C SER A 115 9.66 -13.84 6.75
N ASP A 116 9.58 -14.18 5.47
CA ASP A 116 9.79 -15.54 4.98
C ASP A 116 11.25 -15.75 4.54
N SER A 117 12.02 -16.50 5.34
CA SER A 117 13.41 -16.82 5.02
C SER A 117 13.53 -17.66 3.75
N LEU A 118 12.65 -18.65 3.59
CA LEU A 118 12.63 -19.54 2.42
C LEU A 118 12.38 -18.77 1.12
N PHE A 119 11.54 -17.73 1.15
CA PHE A 119 11.34 -16.87 -0.02
C PHE A 119 12.63 -16.14 -0.45
N SER A 120 13.53 -15.86 0.49
CA SER A 120 14.83 -15.25 0.17
C SER A 120 15.78 -16.25 -0.51
N GLU A 121 15.67 -17.53 -0.18
CA GLU A 121 16.48 -18.62 -0.73
C GLU A 121 16.06 -18.98 -2.16
N THR A 122 14.77 -18.88 -2.50
CA THR A 122 14.24 -19.18 -3.86
C THR A 122 14.68 -18.23 -4.99
N LYS A 123 15.61 -17.30 -4.70
CA LYS A 123 16.11 -16.35 -5.69
C LYS A 123 17.36 -16.93 -6.33
N ASP A 124 17.32 -17.07 -7.64
CA ASP A 124 18.38 -17.78 -8.36
C ASP A 124 19.51 -16.82 -8.77
N GLY A 125 19.18 -15.56 -9.08
CA GLY A 125 20.14 -14.55 -9.54
C GLY A 125 20.67 -13.62 -8.44
N ASP A 126 21.93 -13.22 -8.54
CA ASP A 126 22.55 -12.24 -7.63
C ASP A 126 21.84 -10.89 -7.66
N HIS A 127 21.40 -10.45 -8.85
CA HIS A 127 20.61 -9.22 -8.99
C HIS A 127 19.23 -9.31 -8.33
N GLU A 128 18.57 -10.48 -8.39
CA GLU A 128 17.28 -10.70 -7.74
C GLU A 128 17.42 -10.65 -6.22
N LYS A 129 18.49 -11.28 -5.70
CA LYS A 129 18.84 -11.24 -4.28
C LYS A 129 19.11 -9.81 -3.84
N GLU A 130 19.97 -9.08 -4.54
CA GLU A 130 20.34 -7.72 -4.14
C GLU A 130 19.15 -6.76 -4.17
N ALA A 131 18.29 -6.84 -5.20
CA ALA A 131 17.07 -6.06 -5.27
C ALA A 131 16.11 -6.37 -4.10
N TRP A 132 15.99 -7.65 -3.72
CA TRP A 132 15.15 -8.05 -2.60
C TRP A 132 15.70 -7.63 -1.24
N TYR A 133 16.99 -7.82 -0.99
CA TYR A 133 17.62 -7.43 0.27
C TYR A 133 17.60 -5.90 0.42
N SER A 134 17.91 -5.15 -0.65
CA SER A 134 17.81 -3.70 -0.62
C SER A 134 16.37 -3.20 -0.42
N PHE A 135 15.38 -3.90 -0.99
CA PHE A 135 13.97 -3.61 -0.72
C PHE A 135 13.62 -3.85 0.76
N LYS A 136 14.05 -4.97 1.35
CA LYS A 136 13.86 -5.24 2.79
C LYS A 136 14.50 -4.16 3.65
N ASP A 137 15.71 -3.72 3.31
CA ASP A 137 16.40 -2.64 4.02
C ASP A 137 15.59 -1.34 3.97
N VAL A 138 15.06 -0.96 2.79
CA VAL A 138 14.18 0.22 2.66
C VAL A 138 12.90 0.06 3.48
N VAL A 139 12.30 -1.13 3.53
CA VAL A 139 11.11 -1.34 4.36
C VAL A 139 11.42 -1.11 5.83
N HIS A 140 12.48 -1.74 6.36
CA HIS A 140 12.80 -1.70 7.79
C HIS A 140 13.44 -0.39 8.26
N ARG A 141 14.29 0.22 7.43
CA ARG A 141 15.10 1.38 7.82
C ARG A 141 14.52 2.71 7.33
N PHE A 142 13.53 2.68 6.43
CA PHE A 142 12.90 3.90 5.91
C PHE A 142 11.38 3.90 6.04
N LEU A 143 10.68 2.82 5.66
CA LEU A 143 9.21 2.79 5.61
C LEU A 143 8.53 2.35 6.92
N GLU A 144 9.30 1.97 7.93
CA GLU A 144 8.81 1.61 9.26
C GLU A 144 8.75 2.83 10.20
N ASN A 145 8.66 2.59 11.52
CA ASN A 145 8.37 3.63 12.49
C ASN A 145 9.49 4.66 12.66
N THR A 146 10.74 4.25 12.45
CA THR A 146 11.92 5.11 12.57
C THR A 146 12.62 5.27 11.23
N LYS A 147 12.77 6.52 10.80
CA LYS A 147 13.53 6.88 9.60
C LYS A 147 15.02 6.91 9.95
N ASP A 148 15.80 6.01 9.35
CA ASP A 148 17.25 5.93 9.54
C ASP A 148 17.94 7.21 9.06
N ALA A 149 18.99 7.66 9.75
CA ALA A 149 19.76 8.85 9.37
C ALA A 149 20.35 8.74 7.94
N PHE A 150 20.69 7.52 7.53
CA PHE A 150 21.27 7.21 6.22
C PHE A 150 20.23 6.73 5.20
N TYR A 151 18.94 7.00 5.42
CA TYR A 151 17.85 6.52 4.54
C TYR A 151 18.06 6.84 3.05
N LYS A 152 18.66 8.00 2.72
CA LYS A 152 18.94 8.37 1.31
C LYS A 152 19.88 7.36 0.64
N ILE A 153 20.91 6.90 1.34
CA ILE A 153 21.87 5.91 0.85
C ILE A 153 21.18 4.56 0.65
N ILE A 154 20.34 4.17 1.61
CA ILE A 154 19.60 2.89 1.58
C ILE A 154 18.62 2.88 0.39
N VAL A 155 17.88 3.97 0.21
CA VAL A 155 16.94 4.12 -0.91
C VAL A 155 17.69 4.15 -2.24
N HIS A 156 18.83 4.86 -2.33
CA HIS A 156 19.64 4.90 -3.53
C HIS A 156 20.17 3.51 -3.92
N ARG A 157 20.71 2.74 -2.97
CA ARG A 157 21.15 1.36 -3.20
C ARG A 157 20.02 0.48 -3.74
N MET A 158 18.82 0.59 -3.19
CA MET A 158 17.64 -0.12 -3.70
C MET A 158 17.29 0.30 -5.13
N LEU A 159 17.31 1.60 -5.43
CA LEU A 159 17.01 2.12 -6.77
C LEU A 159 17.98 1.58 -7.82
N THR A 160 19.29 1.58 -7.51
CA THR A 160 20.32 0.98 -8.35
C THR A 160 20.08 -0.51 -8.57
N ALA A 161 19.77 -1.26 -7.51
CA ALA A 161 19.45 -2.69 -7.63
C ALA A 161 18.20 -2.95 -8.48
N TYR A 162 17.19 -2.09 -8.37
CA TYR A 162 15.96 -2.15 -9.18
C TYR A 162 16.24 -1.87 -10.66
N GLU A 163 17.09 -0.89 -10.97
CA GLU A 163 17.53 -0.61 -12.34
C GLU A 163 18.25 -1.81 -12.95
N PHE A 164 19.21 -2.41 -12.24
CA PHE A 164 19.92 -3.61 -12.68
C PHE A 164 18.99 -4.81 -12.87
N GLN A 165 18.01 -4.99 -11.99
CA GLN A 165 16.98 -6.02 -12.09
C GLN A 165 15.92 -5.72 -13.17
N ARG A 166 16.06 -4.60 -13.90
CA ARG A 166 15.12 -4.15 -14.96
C ARG A 166 13.69 -3.94 -14.43
N CYS A 167 13.55 -3.50 -13.19
CA CYS A 167 12.26 -3.06 -12.64
C CYS A 167 11.74 -1.85 -13.44
N MET A 168 10.44 -1.84 -13.74
CA MET A 168 9.82 -0.66 -14.33
C MET A 168 9.70 0.46 -13.29
N MET A 169 10.01 1.69 -13.69
CA MET A 169 9.82 2.87 -12.86
C MET A 169 8.32 3.17 -12.73
N SER A 170 7.73 2.80 -11.59
CA SER A 170 6.39 3.25 -11.26
C SER A 170 6.41 4.65 -10.67
N LEU A 171 5.27 5.34 -10.64
CA LEU A 171 5.13 6.64 -9.96
C LEU A 171 5.72 6.62 -8.54
N LYS A 172 5.55 5.52 -7.79
CA LYS A 172 6.07 5.38 -6.43
C LYS A 172 7.59 5.23 -6.38
N VAL A 173 8.18 4.54 -7.36
CA VAL A 173 9.65 4.44 -7.49
C VAL A 173 10.20 5.80 -7.90
N HIS A 174 9.53 6.49 -8.83
CA HIS A 174 9.88 7.86 -9.23
C HIS A 174 9.86 8.84 -8.04
N PHE A 175 8.85 8.78 -7.16
CA PHE A 175 8.85 9.60 -5.94
C PHE A 175 10.06 9.35 -5.03
N LEU A 176 10.56 8.11 -4.94
CA LEU A 176 11.78 7.81 -4.18
C LEU A 176 13.05 8.27 -4.90
N TYR A 177 13.04 8.28 -6.23
CA TYR A 177 14.17 8.67 -7.06
C TYR A 177 14.35 10.20 -7.12
N SER A 178 13.26 10.94 -7.38
CA SER A 178 13.30 12.39 -7.61
C SER A 178 12.81 13.25 -6.44
N HIS A 179 12.03 12.69 -5.52
CA HIS A 179 11.30 13.45 -4.49
C HIS A 179 11.46 12.87 -3.09
N ILE A 180 12.62 12.26 -2.81
CA ILE A 180 12.92 11.61 -1.53
C ILE A 180 12.91 12.57 -0.33
N ASP A 181 13.12 13.86 -0.59
CA ASP A 181 13.12 14.92 0.43
C ASP A 181 11.70 15.38 0.82
N CYS A 182 10.68 15.03 0.04
CA CYS A 182 9.28 15.31 0.38
C CYS A 182 8.74 14.40 1.51
N PHE A 183 9.51 13.40 1.94
CA PHE A 183 9.10 12.48 2.99
C PHE A 183 9.36 13.05 4.39
N PRO A 184 8.33 13.21 5.24
CA PRO A 184 8.51 13.81 6.57
C PRO A 184 9.40 12.93 7.45
N GLY A 185 9.96 13.52 8.52
CA GLY A 185 10.88 12.83 9.42
C GLY A 185 10.25 11.64 10.17
N ASN A 186 8.99 11.79 10.60
CA ASN A 186 8.26 10.76 11.35
C ASN A 186 7.25 10.04 10.45
N LEU A 187 7.74 9.06 9.70
CA LEU A 187 6.92 8.26 8.78
C LEU A 187 5.95 7.33 9.56
N GLY A 188 6.38 6.76 10.67
CA GLY A 188 5.57 5.88 11.52
C GLY A 188 4.22 6.47 11.96
N ALA A 189 4.19 7.76 12.29
CA ALA A 189 2.96 8.45 12.71
C ALA A 189 1.86 8.47 11.64
N TYR A 190 2.21 8.32 10.36
CA TYR A 190 1.28 8.36 9.22
C TYR A 190 1.06 6.98 8.58
N ASN A 191 1.30 5.89 9.34
CA ASN A 191 1.14 4.54 8.82
C ASN A 191 -0.36 4.21 8.59
N LYS A 192 -0.67 3.81 7.35
CA LYS A 192 -2.02 3.52 6.87
C LYS A 192 -2.51 2.11 7.20
N GLU A 193 -1.79 1.35 8.01
CA GLU A 193 -2.23 0.03 8.50
C GLU A 193 -3.61 0.08 9.16
N HIS A 194 -3.96 1.20 9.81
CA HIS A 194 -5.31 1.44 10.33
C HIS A 194 -6.37 1.49 9.22
N GLY A 195 -6.05 2.04 8.05
CA GLY A 195 -6.95 2.04 6.89
C GLY A 195 -7.10 0.65 6.26
N GLU A 196 -6.05 -0.17 6.28
CA GLU A 196 -6.16 -1.56 5.81
C GLU A 196 -6.98 -2.43 6.77
N ARG A 197 -6.83 -2.21 8.08
CA ARG A 197 -7.70 -2.79 9.11
C ARG A 197 -9.15 -2.37 8.92
N PHE A 198 -9.41 -1.08 8.64
CA PHE A 198 -10.76 -0.61 8.31
C PHE A 198 -11.38 -1.42 7.16
N HIS A 199 -10.65 -1.65 6.06
CA HIS A 199 -11.17 -2.44 4.95
C HIS A 199 -11.46 -3.91 5.33
N GLN A 200 -10.62 -4.50 6.18
CA GLN A 200 -10.83 -5.84 6.72
C GLN A 200 -12.09 -5.90 7.60
N ASP A 201 -12.23 -4.96 8.53
CA ASP A 201 -13.36 -4.87 9.46
C ASP A 201 -14.69 -4.62 8.72
N VAL A 202 -14.66 -3.72 7.73
CA VAL A 202 -15.81 -3.45 6.87
C VAL A 202 -16.18 -4.68 6.07
N ARG A 203 -15.23 -5.41 5.48
CA ARG A 203 -15.53 -6.65 4.75
C ARG A 203 -16.21 -7.67 5.65
N ASP A 204 -15.74 -7.81 6.89
CA ASP A 204 -16.32 -8.75 7.85
C ASP A 204 -17.71 -8.32 8.32
N ILE A 205 -17.97 -7.01 8.47
CA ILE A 205 -19.32 -6.48 8.73
C ILE A 205 -20.24 -6.66 7.54
N VAL A 206 -19.82 -6.28 6.34
CA VAL A 206 -20.61 -6.42 5.11
C VAL A 206 -21.00 -7.88 4.90
N SER A 207 -20.09 -8.82 5.15
CA SER A 207 -20.37 -10.25 5.11
C SER A 207 -21.45 -10.67 6.13
N ARG A 208 -21.35 -10.20 7.39
CA ARG A 208 -22.37 -10.47 8.43
C ARG A 208 -23.77 -9.96 8.07
N TYR A 209 -23.83 -8.85 7.34
CA TYR A 209 -25.07 -8.22 6.90
C TYR A 209 -25.49 -8.64 5.49
N GLN A 210 -24.78 -9.58 4.86
CA GLN A 210 -25.08 -10.08 3.51
C GLN A 210 -25.16 -8.96 2.46
N GLY A 211 -24.31 -7.95 2.58
CA GLY A 211 -24.30 -6.79 1.67
C GLY A 211 -25.40 -5.75 1.93
N ARG A 212 -26.27 -5.95 2.93
CA ARG A 212 -27.28 -4.94 3.32
C ARG A 212 -26.60 -3.78 4.07
N TRP A 213 -26.89 -2.57 3.61
CA TRP A 213 -26.49 -1.34 4.30
C TRP A 213 -27.70 -0.79 5.07
N ASP A 214 -27.66 -0.88 6.40
CA ASP A 214 -28.70 -0.31 7.27
C ASP A 214 -28.07 0.44 8.46
N VAL A 215 -28.87 1.29 9.12
CA VAL A 215 -28.40 2.10 10.27
C VAL A 215 -27.86 1.21 11.41
N ASN A 216 -28.38 -0.01 11.56
CA ASN A 216 -27.90 -0.93 12.59
C ASN A 216 -26.51 -1.47 12.26
N MET A 217 -26.16 -1.66 10.99
CA MET A 217 -24.81 -2.06 10.55
C MET A 217 -23.77 -1.02 10.98
N LEU A 218 -24.04 0.26 10.75
CA LEU A 218 -23.16 1.36 11.15
C LEU A 218 -23.07 1.45 12.68
N ALA A 219 -24.21 1.34 13.39
CA ALA A 219 -24.23 1.33 14.84
C ALA A 219 -23.43 0.15 15.43
N ASP A 220 -23.56 -1.06 14.86
CA ASP A 220 -22.79 -2.24 15.25
C ASP A 220 -21.29 -2.07 14.98
N TYR A 221 -20.92 -1.36 13.90
CA TYR A 221 -19.53 -1.02 13.60
C TYR A 221 -18.94 -0.07 14.65
N CYS A 222 -19.61 1.06 14.90
CA CYS A 222 -19.20 2.02 15.93
C CYS A 222 -19.11 1.37 17.31
N TRP A 223 -20.06 0.49 17.63
CA TRP A 223 -20.06 -0.28 18.89
C TRP A 223 -18.88 -1.25 19.00
N MET A 224 -18.51 -1.90 17.88
CA MET A 224 -17.33 -2.77 17.84
C MET A 224 -16.05 -1.99 18.10
N LEU A 225 -15.87 -0.85 17.42
CA LEU A 225 -14.70 0.02 17.61
C LEU A 225 -14.56 0.47 19.06
N ARG A 226 -15.67 0.92 19.68
CA ARG A 226 -15.68 1.38 21.07
C ARG A 226 -15.27 0.29 22.07
N ARG A 227 -15.68 -0.96 21.84
CA ARG A 227 -15.33 -2.08 22.72
C ARG A 227 -13.87 -2.48 22.61
N GLU A 228 -13.25 -2.32 21.45
CA GLU A 228 -11.82 -2.60 21.27
C GLU A 228 -10.95 -1.55 21.98
N THR A 229 -11.43 -0.31 22.11
CA THR A 229 -10.73 0.75 22.85
C THR A 229 -10.89 0.67 24.37
N GLU A 230 -12.00 0.10 24.86
CA GLU A 230 -12.31 0.03 26.30
C GLU A 230 -11.81 -1.27 26.98
N ASP A 231 -11.83 -2.43 26.31
CA ASP A 231 -11.59 -3.76 26.92
C ASP A 231 -10.45 -4.51 26.21
N GLY A 232 -9.22 -3.99 26.29
CA GLY A 232 -8.03 -4.34 25.50
C GLY A 232 -7.57 -5.81 25.31
N ASN A 233 -8.38 -6.87 25.50
CA ASN A 233 -8.11 -8.23 25.03
C ASN A 233 -9.26 -9.27 25.16
N ARG A 234 -10.55 -8.90 25.02
CA ARG A 234 -11.61 -9.94 24.95
C ARG A 234 -11.85 -10.42 23.52
N LYS A 235 -11.42 -11.66 23.23
CA LYS A 235 -11.70 -12.37 21.96
C LYS A 235 -13.17 -12.21 21.55
N CYS A 236 -13.38 -11.73 20.33
CA CYS A 236 -14.69 -11.55 19.74
C CYS A 236 -15.40 -12.90 19.65
N VAL A 237 -16.37 -13.16 20.54
CA VAL A 237 -17.28 -14.29 20.35
C VAL A 237 -18.12 -13.97 19.12
N ARG A 238 -17.83 -14.66 18.02
CA ARG A 238 -18.58 -14.64 16.75
C ARG A 238 -20.03 -14.95 17.05
N ARG A 239 -20.88 -13.93 17.09
CA ARG A 239 -22.33 -14.09 17.27
C ARG A 239 -23.09 -13.51 16.10
N SER A 240 -24.07 -14.27 15.60
CA SER A 240 -24.93 -13.83 14.52
C SER A 240 -25.86 -12.70 14.98
N VAL A 241 -26.39 -11.92 14.02
CA VAL A 241 -27.39 -10.86 14.29
C VAL A 241 -28.57 -11.40 15.11
N ASN A 242 -29.00 -12.63 14.81
CA ASN A 242 -30.07 -13.30 15.54
C ASN A 242 -29.71 -13.59 17.00
N GLN A 243 -28.45 -13.94 17.29
CA GLN A 243 -27.97 -14.14 18.66
C GLN A 243 -27.84 -12.81 19.43
N LYS A 244 -27.49 -11.71 18.76
CA LYS A 244 -27.46 -10.38 19.37
C LYS A 244 -28.88 -9.88 19.72
N ARG A 245 -29.84 -10.03 18.80
CA ARG A 245 -31.25 -9.68 19.03
C ARG A 245 -31.85 -10.43 20.22
N LYS A 246 -31.59 -11.73 20.36
CA LYS A 246 -32.04 -12.53 21.51
C LYS A 246 -31.51 -12.00 22.85
N LYS A 247 -30.26 -11.52 22.92
CA LYS A 247 -29.69 -10.95 24.15
C LYS A 247 -30.33 -9.60 24.51
N PHE A 248 -30.58 -8.75 23.53
CA PHE A 248 -31.22 -7.45 23.75
C PHE A 248 -32.63 -7.60 24.34
N HIS A 249 -33.41 -8.57 23.84
CA HIS A 249 -34.72 -8.92 24.43
C HIS A 249 -34.59 -9.52 25.83
N ARG A 250 -33.56 -10.34 26.10
CA ARG A 250 -33.32 -10.92 27.42
C ARG A 250 -32.90 -9.89 28.47
N GLN A 251 -32.24 -8.80 28.07
CA GLN A 251 -31.91 -7.68 28.97
C GLN A 251 -33.11 -6.76 29.25
N LYS A 252 -34.09 -6.68 28.34
CA LYS A 252 -35.34 -5.94 28.58
C LYS A 252 -36.39 -6.73 29.35
N GLY A 253 -36.26 -8.04 29.46
CA GLY A 253 -37.20 -8.93 30.17
C GLY A 253 -36.93 -9.11 31.66
N VAL A 254 -36.01 -8.33 32.25
CA VAL A 254 -35.77 -8.32 33.70
C VAL A 254 -36.11 -6.91 34.18
N ASN A 255 -37.41 -6.65 34.33
CA ASN A 255 -38.02 -5.59 35.13
C ASN A 255 -39.53 -5.88 35.16
N VAL A 256 -39.90 -6.90 35.95
CA VAL A 256 -41.18 -6.99 36.67
C VAL A 256 -40.84 -7.57 38.04
#